data_AF-A0A3D5TNA6-F1
#
_entry.id   AF-A0A3D5TNA6-F1
#
_cell.length_a   1.000
_cell.length_b   1.000
_cell.length_c   1.000
_cell.angle_alpha   90.00
_cell.angle_beta   90.00
_cell.angle_gamma   90.00
#
_symmetry.space_group_name_H-M   'P 1'
#
loop_
_entity.id
_entity.type
_entity.pdbx_description
1 polymer ?
#
loop_
_entity_poly.entity_id
_entity_poly.type
_entity_poly.pdbx_seq_one_letter_code
_entity_poly.pdbx_strand_id
1 'polypeptide(L)'
;MNLKEAFRCQNKLQSLMYDAEEILRNRANITKVTSTNLRHKVMPEMTDETVVEIPESEYSGRITDVALFLVFLLEAKTALAAAIRKSKDQLDIDMDSETGLNSARQRIAGIFRTMNSLRASEQTIANGGTGYRFNADGNQVTYRCDVRRVTSINFDRNVIRAELGKLDRAADETSAKLDLCTVTAAVDYAPPFDVNADFADAFETYLKSRS
;
A
#
# COMPACT_ATOMS: atom_id res chain seq x y z
N MET A 1 20.92 11.14 7.68
CA MET A 1 19.45 11.29 7.75
C MET A 1 18.91 10.50 8.92
N ASN A 2 17.67 10.69 9.37
CA ASN A 2 17.03 9.78 10.35
C ASN A 2 16.23 8.66 9.67
N LEU A 3 15.72 7.69 10.44
CA LEU A 3 14.89 6.60 9.92
C LEU A 3 13.64 7.10 9.18
N LYS A 4 13.00 8.18 9.65
CA LYS A 4 11.84 8.79 8.97
C LYS A 4 12.20 9.23 7.55
N GLU A 5 13.29 9.96 7.41
CA GLU A 5 13.82 10.44 6.13
C GLU A 5 14.27 9.27 5.26
N ALA A 6 14.87 8.24 5.86
CA ALA A 6 15.29 7.03 5.16
C ALA A 6 14.11 6.27 4.55
N PHE A 7 13.01 6.08 5.29
CA PHE A 7 11.79 5.47 4.74
C PHE A 7 11.17 6.31 3.63
N ARG A 8 11.19 7.65 3.76
CA ARG A 8 10.75 8.54 2.68
C ARG A 8 11.64 8.41 1.44
N CYS A 9 12.96 8.34 1.62
CA CYS A 9 13.92 8.13 0.54
C CYS A 9 13.69 6.77 -0.15
N GLN A 10 13.42 5.72 0.63
CA GLN A 10 13.09 4.39 0.11
C GLN A 10 11.84 4.41 -0.77
N ASN A 11 10.79 5.12 -0.33
CA ASN A 11 9.57 5.30 -1.13
C ASN A 11 9.83 6.09 -2.41
N LYS A 12 10.65 7.15 -2.36
CA LYS A 12 11.02 7.92 -3.56
C LYS A 12 11.83 7.08 -4.55
N LEU A 13 12.84 6.35 -4.09
CA LEU A 13 13.60 5.40 -4.92
C LEU A 13 12.67 4.41 -5.62
N GLN A 14 11.72 3.83 -4.88
CA GLN A 14 10.75 2.90 -5.46
C GLN A 14 9.86 3.56 -6.52
N SER A 15 9.40 4.79 -6.29
CA SER A 15 8.63 5.55 -7.29
C SER A 15 9.42 5.78 -8.57
N LEU A 16 10.67 6.25 -8.47
CA LEU A 16 11.52 6.50 -9.64
C LEU A 16 11.81 5.21 -10.42
N MET A 17 11.97 4.08 -9.72
CA MET A 17 12.10 2.77 -10.36
C MET A 17 10.85 2.40 -11.15
N TYR A 18 9.65 2.63 -10.59
CA TYR A 18 8.40 2.37 -11.31
C TYR A 18 8.29 3.21 -12.59
N ASP A 19 8.63 4.50 -12.53
CA ASP A 19 8.59 5.39 -13.69
C ASP A 19 9.58 4.93 -14.79
N ALA A 20 10.81 4.58 -14.41
CA ALA A 20 11.80 4.03 -15.36
C ALA A 20 11.32 2.71 -15.97
N GLU A 21 10.74 1.82 -15.16
CA GLU A 21 10.17 0.56 -15.66
C GLU A 21 9.03 0.80 -16.66
N GLU A 22 8.14 1.76 -16.39
CA GLU A 22 7.05 2.10 -17.31
C GLU A 22 7.57 2.58 -18.66
N ILE A 23 8.56 3.49 -18.65
CA ILE A 23 9.23 3.98 -19.85
C ILE A 23 9.84 2.82 -20.66
N LEU A 24 10.51 1.89 -19.99
CA LEU A 24 11.23 0.77 -20.62
C LEU A 24 10.30 -0.38 -21.06
N ARG A 25 9.13 -0.54 -20.43
CA ARG A 25 8.12 -1.53 -20.82
C ARG A 25 7.34 -1.09 -22.05
N ASN A 26 7.30 0.21 -22.36
CA ASN A 26 6.66 0.70 -23.56
C ASN A 26 7.48 0.34 -24.81
N ARG A 27 6.94 -0.57 -25.63
CA ARG A 27 7.58 -1.05 -26.86
C ARG A 27 7.93 0.07 -27.83
N ALA A 28 7.09 1.11 -27.93
CA ALA A 28 7.35 2.24 -28.81
C ALA A 28 8.64 2.96 -28.43
N ASN A 29 8.96 3.04 -27.14
CA ASN A 29 10.18 3.69 -26.67
C ASN A 29 11.43 2.87 -27.02
N ILE A 30 11.36 1.55 -26.88
CA ILE A 30 12.53 0.65 -27.01
C ILE A 30 12.75 0.10 -28.44
N THR A 31 11.93 0.51 -29.41
CA THR A 31 12.08 0.06 -30.81
C THR A 31 12.14 1.25 -31.76
N LYS A 32 12.91 1.10 -32.84
CA LYS A 32 12.90 2.03 -33.97
C LYS A 32 12.11 1.41 -35.10
N VAL A 33 10.98 2.02 -35.45
CA VAL A 33 10.15 1.58 -36.57
C VAL A 33 10.42 2.47 -37.78
N THR A 34 10.72 1.84 -38.91
CA THR A 34 10.98 2.51 -40.18
C THR A 34 10.17 1.79 -41.25
N SER A 35 9.25 2.53 -41.87
CA SER A 35 8.28 2.02 -42.83
C SER A 35 8.60 2.59 -44.20
N THR A 36 9.02 1.72 -45.13
CA THR A 36 9.33 2.11 -46.51
C THR A 36 8.21 1.69 -47.45
N ASN A 37 7.51 2.68 -48.00
CA ASN A 37 6.53 2.51 -49.07
C ASN A 37 7.26 2.21 -50.38
N LEU A 38 7.22 0.95 -50.82
CA LEU A 38 7.89 0.47 -52.03
C LEU A 38 7.13 0.85 -53.32
N ARG A 39 6.95 2.15 -53.57
CA ARG A 39 6.15 2.67 -54.70
C ARG A 39 6.68 2.22 -56.06
N HIS A 40 8.00 2.09 -56.21
CA HIS A 40 8.63 1.67 -57.47
C HIS A 40 8.17 0.28 -57.94
N LYS A 41 7.75 -0.59 -57.01
CA LYS A 41 7.27 -1.95 -57.34
C LYS A 41 5.93 -1.96 -58.07
N VAL A 42 5.14 -0.90 -57.93
CA VAL A 42 3.83 -0.76 -58.58
C VAL A 42 3.90 0.26 -59.71
N MET A 43 4.73 1.30 -59.57
CA MET A 43 4.91 2.39 -60.52
C MET A 43 6.41 2.65 -60.72
N PRO A 44 7.07 2.09 -61.76
CA PRO A 44 8.52 2.14 -61.95
C PRO A 44 9.14 3.55 -61.94
N GLU A 45 8.36 4.56 -62.30
CA GLU A 45 8.73 5.98 -62.31
C GLU A 45 8.70 6.66 -60.93
N MET A 46 8.12 6.02 -59.91
CA MET A 46 8.04 6.55 -58.54
C MET A 46 9.21 6.08 -57.68
N THR A 47 9.64 6.93 -56.76
CA THR A 47 10.64 6.59 -55.73
C THR A 47 9.99 6.07 -54.47
N ASP A 48 10.70 5.19 -53.77
CA ASP A 48 10.27 4.70 -52.47
C ASP A 48 10.31 5.80 -51.42
N GLU A 49 9.32 5.81 -50.55
CA GLU A 49 9.18 6.79 -49.49
C GLU A 49 9.38 6.09 -48.15
N THR A 50 10.34 6.55 -47.34
CA THR A 50 10.59 5.99 -46.02
C THR A 50 10.13 6.96 -44.94
N VAL A 51 9.30 6.47 -44.02
CA VAL A 51 8.82 7.20 -42.84
C VAL A 51 9.39 6.54 -41.60
N VAL A 52 9.92 7.35 -40.67
CA VAL A 52 10.39 6.88 -39.35
C VAL A 52 9.35 7.28 -38.32
N GLU A 53 8.85 6.30 -37.56
CA GLU A 53 7.93 6.59 -36.45
C GLU A 53 8.74 7.12 -35.26
N ILE A 54 8.31 8.25 -34.71
CA ILE A 54 8.95 8.89 -33.57
C ILE A 54 8.08 8.61 -32.34
N PRO A 55 8.62 7.97 -31.28
CA PRO A 55 7.87 7.76 -30.04
C PRO A 55 7.46 9.09 -29.39
N GLU A 56 6.30 9.12 -28.74
CA GLU A 56 5.80 10.31 -28.03
C GLU A 56 6.55 10.63 -26.73
N SER A 57 7.37 9.69 -26.23
CA SER A 57 8.10 9.87 -24.98
C SER A 57 9.21 10.91 -25.09
N GLU A 58 9.30 11.79 -24.10
CA GLU A 58 10.40 12.76 -23.93
C GLU A 58 11.78 12.10 -23.73
N TYR A 59 11.81 10.81 -23.40
CA TYR A 59 13.05 10.01 -23.26
C TYR A 59 13.45 9.29 -24.55
N SER A 60 12.78 9.57 -25.66
CA SER A 60 13.11 9.04 -26.99
C SER A 60 14.58 9.32 -27.34
N GLY A 61 15.31 8.28 -27.76
CA GLY A 61 16.75 8.36 -28.03
C GLY A 61 17.66 8.30 -26.79
N ARG A 62 17.10 8.24 -25.57
CA ARG A 62 17.84 8.19 -24.30
C ARG A 62 17.56 6.93 -23.48
N ILE A 63 16.94 5.93 -24.11
CA ILE A 63 16.47 4.70 -23.47
C ILE A 63 17.58 3.90 -22.78
N THR A 64 18.79 3.88 -23.35
CA THR A 64 19.94 3.24 -22.71
C THR A 64 20.30 3.92 -21.39
N ASP A 65 20.23 5.26 -21.34
CA ASP A 65 20.49 6.01 -20.11
C ASP A 65 19.42 5.73 -19.07
N VAL A 66 18.14 5.65 -19.46
CA VAL A 66 17.02 5.29 -18.58
C VAL A 66 17.21 3.87 -18.01
N ALA A 67 17.64 2.91 -18.82
CA ALA A 67 17.93 1.54 -18.36
C ALA A 67 19.07 1.51 -17.33
N LEU A 68 20.13 2.27 -17.58
CA LEU A 68 21.26 2.38 -16.64
C LEU A 68 20.87 3.13 -15.37
N PHE A 69 20.00 4.14 -15.47
CA PHE A 69 19.44 4.83 -14.31
C PHE A 69 18.59 3.89 -13.44
N LEU A 70 17.78 3.00 -14.04
CA LEU A 70 17.03 1.99 -13.30
C LEU A 70 17.95 1.05 -12.48
N VAL A 71 19.08 0.64 -13.05
CA VAL A 71 20.09 -0.17 -12.34
C VAL A 71 20.70 0.62 -11.18
N PHE A 72 21.08 1.88 -11.41
CA PHE A 72 21.58 2.78 -10.37
C PHE A 72 20.58 2.94 -9.22
N LEU A 73 19.29 3.14 -9.52
CA LEU A 73 18.23 3.25 -8.53
C LEU A 73 18.10 1.97 -7.68
N LEU A 74 18.24 0.79 -8.31
CA LEU A 74 18.22 -0.49 -7.60
C LEU A 74 19.41 -0.63 -6.64
N GLU A 75 20.60 -0.23 -7.07
CA GLU A 75 21.81 -0.23 -6.23
C GLU A 75 21.67 0.72 -5.04
N ALA A 76 21.21 1.96 -5.30
CA ALA A 76 20.92 2.95 -4.27
C ALA A 76 19.89 2.43 -3.25
N LYS A 77 18.80 1.80 -3.72
CA LYS A 77 17.79 1.18 -2.85
C LYS A 77 18.38 0.06 -1.98
N THR A 78 19.29 -0.73 -2.54
CA THR A 78 19.96 -1.81 -1.81
C THR A 78 20.88 -1.27 -0.72
N ALA A 79 21.68 -0.25 -1.04
CA ALA A 79 22.55 0.43 -0.09
C ALA A 79 21.75 1.10 1.05
N LEU A 80 20.65 1.78 0.72
CA LEU A 80 19.75 2.37 1.70
C LEU A 80 19.13 1.31 2.63
N ALA A 81 18.68 0.18 2.07
CA ALA A 81 18.11 -0.90 2.89
C ALA A 81 19.13 -1.47 3.88
N ALA A 82 20.39 -1.62 3.47
CA ALA A 82 21.47 -2.06 4.36
C ALA A 82 21.75 -1.02 5.48
N ALA A 83 21.75 0.28 5.14
CA ALA A 83 21.93 1.35 6.11
C ALA A 83 20.77 1.44 7.12
N ILE A 84 19.52 1.30 6.65
CA ILE A 84 18.33 1.23 7.51
C ILE A 84 18.44 0.05 8.47
N ARG A 85 18.82 -1.15 7.97
CA ARG A 85 19.00 -2.33 8.80
C ARG A 85 20.05 -2.09 9.89
N LYS A 86 21.22 -1.57 9.51
CA LYS A 86 22.30 -1.26 10.47
C LYS A 86 21.86 -0.25 11.54
N SER A 87 21.05 0.74 11.16
CA SER A 87 20.47 1.70 12.10
C SER A 87 19.48 1.03 13.06
N LYS A 88 18.60 0.16 12.56
CA LYS A 88 17.65 -0.61 13.38
C LYS A 88 18.36 -1.55 14.35
N ASP A 89 19.44 -2.21 13.92
CA ASP A 89 20.23 -3.13 14.76
C ASP A 89 20.89 -2.43 15.97
N GLN A 90 20.96 -1.10 15.98
CA GLN A 90 21.49 -0.28 17.09
C GLN A 90 20.41 0.20 18.07
N LEU A 91 19.13 -0.08 17.79
CA LEU A 91 18.04 0.31 18.67
C LEU A 91 17.94 -0.63 19.88
N ASP A 92 17.51 -0.09 21.02
CA ASP A 92 17.19 -0.87 22.22
C ASP A 92 15.93 -1.75 22.06
N ILE A 93 15.21 -1.60 20.94
CA ILE A 93 14.00 -2.35 20.61
C ILE A 93 14.14 -3.01 19.24
N ASP A 94 13.56 -4.20 19.09
CA ASP A 94 13.29 -4.77 17.77
C ASP A 94 12.11 -4.02 17.14
N MET A 95 12.44 -3.00 16.36
CA MET A 95 11.44 -2.12 15.72
C MET A 95 10.45 -2.89 14.84
N ASP A 96 10.90 -3.90 14.09
CA ASP A 96 10.03 -4.62 13.15
C ASP A 96 9.06 -5.54 13.90
N SER A 97 9.56 -6.27 14.90
CA SER A 97 8.71 -7.09 15.76
C SER A 97 7.74 -6.23 16.58
N GLU A 98 8.19 -5.12 17.18
CA GLU A 98 7.32 -4.25 17.97
C GLU A 98 6.26 -3.56 17.11
N THR A 99 6.58 -3.18 15.87
CA THR A 99 5.57 -2.65 14.94
C THR A 99 4.48 -3.68 14.66
N GLY A 100 4.86 -4.94 14.41
CA GLY A 100 3.92 -6.04 14.20
C GLY A 100 3.06 -6.37 15.43
N LEU A 101 3.69 -6.46 16.61
CA LEU A 101 2.99 -6.72 17.87
C LEU A 101 2.05 -5.57 18.24
N ASN A 102 2.48 -4.33 18.07
CA ASN A 102 1.65 -3.16 18.33
C ASN A 102 0.42 -3.11 17.41
N SER A 103 0.59 -3.45 16.12
CA SER A 103 -0.52 -3.58 15.17
C SER A 103 -1.53 -4.64 15.65
N ALA A 104 -1.06 -5.75 16.24
CA ALA A 104 -1.92 -6.75 16.84
C ALA A 104 -2.64 -6.25 18.10
N ARG A 105 -1.94 -5.54 19.00
CA ARG A 105 -2.53 -4.92 20.20
C ARG A 105 -3.68 -3.99 19.82
N GLN A 106 -3.47 -3.09 18.87
CA GLN A 106 -4.49 -2.14 18.41
C GLN A 106 -5.68 -2.83 17.74
N ARG A 107 -5.45 -3.87 16.95
CA ARG A 107 -6.52 -4.67 16.34
C ARG A 107 -7.40 -5.34 17.39
N ILE A 108 -6.79 -5.98 18.40
CA ILE A 108 -7.54 -6.63 19.50
C ILE A 108 -8.30 -5.57 20.31
N ALA A 109 -7.67 -4.43 20.61
CA ALA A 109 -8.33 -3.31 21.26
C ALA A 109 -9.56 -2.81 20.46
N GLY A 110 -9.47 -2.78 19.13
CA GLY A 110 -10.60 -2.51 18.24
C GLY A 110 -11.77 -3.47 18.44
N ILE A 111 -11.50 -4.78 18.50
CA ILE A 111 -12.52 -5.79 18.78
C ILE A 111 -13.17 -5.54 20.15
N PHE A 112 -12.38 -5.26 21.18
CA PHE A 112 -12.90 -5.03 22.53
C PHE A 112 -13.70 -3.74 22.64
N ARG A 113 -13.37 -2.69 21.88
CA ARG A 113 -14.20 -1.48 21.76
C ARG A 113 -15.56 -1.80 21.16
N THR A 114 -15.61 -2.60 20.09
CA THR A 114 -16.87 -3.07 19.50
C THR A 114 -17.68 -3.92 20.48
N MET A 115 -17.05 -4.83 21.22
CA MET A 115 -17.74 -5.60 22.26
C MET A 115 -18.34 -4.64 23.31
N ASN A 116 -17.57 -3.68 23.80
CA ASN A 116 -18.03 -2.70 24.80
C ASN A 116 -19.12 -1.75 24.29
N SER A 117 -19.25 -1.54 22.98
CA SER A 117 -20.31 -0.71 22.40
C SER A 117 -21.67 -1.42 22.32
N LEU A 118 -21.72 -2.75 22.42
CA LEU A 118 -22.98 -3.51 22.38
C LEU A 118 -23.87 -3.19 23.58
N ARG A 119 -25.19 -3.24 23.38
CA ARG A 119 -26.22 -3.06 24.40
C ARG A 119 -27.17 -4.27 24.39
N ALA A 120 -27.58 -4.70 25.56
CA ALA A 120 -28.69 -5.63 25.66
C ALA A 120 -29.97 -4.92 25.20
N SER A 121 -30.89 -5.66 24.60
CA SER A 121 -32.14 -5.11 24.09
C SER A 121 -33.28 -6.12 24.24
N GLU A 122 -34.49 -5.60 24.35
CA GLU A 122 -35.71 -6.38 24.30
C GLU A 122 -36.68 -5.67 23.35
N GLN A 123 -37.31 -6.43 22.47
CA GLN A 123 -38.28 -5.91 21.51
C GLN A 123 -39.40 -6.91 21.27
N THR A 124 -40.63 -6.40 21.11
CA THR A 124 -41.77 -7.18 20.67
C THR A 124 -41.94 -7.00 19.16
N ILE A 125 -41.89 -8.10 18.42
CA ILE A 125 -42.07 -8.13 16.97
C ILE A 125 -43.51 -8.54 16.70
N ALA A 126 -44.35 -7.57 16.33
CA ALA A 126 -45.75 -7.81 16.05
C ALA A 126 -45.92 -8.84 14.93
N ASN A 127 -46.77 -9.85 15.13
CA ASN A 127 -46.99 -10.96 14.19
C ASN A 127 -45.71 -11.68 13.71
N GLY A 128 -44.60 -11.58 14.47
CA GLY A 128 -43.31 -12.15 14.09
C GLY A 128 -43.24 -13.68 14.16
N GLY A 129 -44.17 -14.30 14.89
CA GLY A 129 -44.28 -15.74 15.06
C GLY A 129 -45.37 -16.33 14.17
N THR A 130 -45.12 -17.53 13.67
CA THR A 130 -46.08 -18.29 12.86
C THR A 130 -46.23 -19.66 13.46
N GLY A 131 -47.45 -20.10 13.68
CA GLY A 131 -47.77 -21.45 14.13
C GLY A 131 -48.99 -22.00 13.40
N TYR A 132 -49.29 -23.27 13.67
CA TYR A 132 -50.44 -23.95 13.11
C TYR A 132 -51.38 -24.41 14.21
N ARG A 133 -52.68 -24.36 13.95
CA ARG A 133 -53.73 -24.93 14.79
C ARG A 133 -54.80 -25.55 13.91
N PHE A 134 -55.57 -26.50 14.44
CA PHE A 134 -56.75 -27.00 13.74
C PHE A 134 -57.98 -26.12 14.06
N ASN A 135 -58.80 -25.84 13.06
CA ASN A 135 -60.09 -25.16 13.25
C ASN A 135 -61.18 -26.16 13.67
N ALA A 136 -62.41 -25.68 13.91
CA ALA A 136 -63.52 -26.51 14.35
C ALA A 136 -63.93 -27.60 13.31
N ASP A 137 -63.59 -27.40 12.04
CA ASP A 137 -63.87 -28.33 10.94
C ASP A 137 -62.75 -29.38 10.75
N GLY A 138 -61.73 -29.37 11.62
CA GLY A 138 -60.57 -30.28 11.51
C GLY A 138 -59.53 -29.86 10.46
N ASN A 139 -59.65 -28.66 9.89
CA ASN A 139 -58.68 -28.13 8.92
C ASN A 139 -57.51 -27.45 9.64
N GLN A 140 -56.28 -27.69 9.18
CA GLN A 140 -55.10 -26.98 9.67
C GLN A 140 -55.09 -25.53 9.15
N VAL A 141 -55.03 -24.57 10.06
CA VAL A 141 -54.97 -23.14 9.77
C VAL A 141 -53.75 -22.49 10.43
N THR A 142 -53.12 -21.55 9.71
CA THR A 142 -51.99 -20.77 10.20
C THR A 142 -52.47 -19.65 11.12
N TYR A 143 -51.77 -19.39 12.21
CA TYR A 143 -51.96 -18.18 13.02
C TYR A 143 -50.65 -17.39 13.13
N ARG A 144 -50.80 -16.09 13.38
CA ARG A 144 -49.69 -15.19 13.70
C ARG A 144 -49.74 -14.80 15.17
N CYS A 145 -48.58 -14.66 15.79
CA CYS A 145 -48.46 -14.15 17.15
C CYS A 145 -47.26 -13.20 17.26
N ASP A 146 -47.30 -12.35 18.29
CA ASP A 146 -46.19 -11.47 18.59
C ASP A 146 -45.01 -12.28 19.17
N VAL A 147 -43.79 -11.90 18.79
CA VAL A 147 -42.56 -12.52 19.30
C VAL A 147 -41.82 -11.54 20.18
N ARG A 148 -41.63 -11.90 21.44
CA ARG A 148 -40.71 -11.21 22.34
C ARG A 148 -39.29 -11.67 22.09
N ARG A 149 -38.44 -10.81 21.55
CA ARG A 149 -37.02 -11.07 21.28
C ARG A 149 -36.16 -10.33 22.32
N VAL A 150 -35.38 -11.09 23.09
CA VAL A 150 -34.42 -10.56 24.06
C VAL A 150 -33.00 -10.86 23.56
N THR A 151 -32.18 -9.83 23.45
CA THR A 151 -30.74 -9.93 23.16
C THR A 151 -29.97 -9.60 24.44
N SER A 152 -29.29 -10.59 25.00
CA SER A 152 -28.42 -10.42 26.17
C SER A 152 -26.95 -10.39 25.77
N ILE A 153 -26.13 -9.78 26.64
CA ILE A 153 -24.68 -9.77 26.48
C ILE A 153 -24.12 -11.06 27.09
N ASN A 154 -23.36 -11.83 26.30
CA ASN A 154 -22.76 -13.11 26.71
C ASN A 154 -21.24 -13.01 26.90
N PHE A 155 -20.79 -11.98 27.61
CA PHE A 155 -19.39 -11.81 28.03
C PHE A 155 -19.32 -10.92 29.28
N ASP A 156 -18.25 -11.05 30.06
CA ASP A 156 -17.99 -10.17 31.19
C ASP A 156 -17.46 -8.81 30.70
N ARG A 157 -18.30 -7.79 30.77
CA ARG A 157 -17.95 -6.43 30.32
C ARG A 157 -16.85 -5.80 31.16
N ASN A 158 -16.74 -6.12 32.45
CA ASN A 158 -15.71 -5.54 33.31
C ASN A 158 -14.33 -6.10 32.95
N VAL A 159 -14.25 -7.41 32.68
CA VAL A 159 -13.02 -8.05 32.21
C VAL A 159 -12.58 -7.45 30.87
N ILE A 160 -13.48 -7.34 29.89
CA ILE A 160 -13.15 -6.79 28.57
C ILE A 160 -12.72 -5.32 28.65
N ARG A 161 -13.35 -4.51 29.50
CA ARG A 161 -12.91 -3.11 29.73
C ARG A 161 -11.53 -3.02 30.37
N ALA A 162 -11.25 -3.86 31.36
CA ALA A 162 -9.95 -3.88 32.03
C ALA A 162 -8.81 -4.27 31.07
N GLU A 163 -9.01 -5.32 30.27
CA GLU A 163 -8.03 -5.75 29.27
C GLU A 163 -7.87 -4.73 28.14
N LEU A 164 -8.96 -4.11 27.68
CA LEU A 164 -8.90 -2.99 26.72
C LEU A 164 -8.01 -1.86 27.25
N GLY A 165 -8.19 -1.43 28.50
CA GLY A 165 -7.37 -0.38 29.10
C GLY A 165 -5.90 -0.75 29.29
N LYS A 166 -5.55 -2.04 29.35
CA LYS A 166 -4.15 -2.50 29.31
C LYS A 166 -3.59 -2.45 27.88
N LEU A 167 -4.38 -2.92 26.92
CA LEU A 167 -4.00 -2.93 25.50
C LEU A 167 -3.77 -1.52 24.96
N ASP A 168 -4.70 -0.59 25.22
CA ASP A 168 -4.57 0.79 24.74
C ASP A 168 -3.32 1.46 25.35
N ARG A 169 -3.09 1.35 26.66
CA ARG A 169 -1.86 1.89 27.30
C ARG A 169 -0.57 1.31 26.70
N ALA A 170 -0.50 -0.01 26.57
CA ALA A 170 0.66 -0.67 26.00
C ALA A 170 0.87 -0.26 24.52
N ALA A 171 -0.22 -0.08 23.78
CA ALA A 171 -0.16 0.36 22.39
C ALA A 171 0.32 1.80 22.27
N ASP A 172 -0.17 2.70 23.11
CA ASP A 172 0.25 4.12 23.14
C ASP A 172 1.74 4.23 23.50
N GLU A 173 2.19 3.53 24.55
CA GLU A 173 3.59 3.50 24.97
C GLU A 173 4.51 2.95 23.87
N THR A 174 4.10 1.87 23.20
CA THR A 174 4.88 1.28 22.10
C THR A 174 4.93 2.23 20.90
N SER A 175 3.81 2.86 20.56
CA SER A 175 3.75 3.81 19.44
C SER A 175 4.65 5.02 19.68
N ALA A 176 4.62 5.60 20.89
CA ALA A 176 5.49 6.70 21.28
C ALA A 176 6.98 6.33 21.19
N LYS A 177 7.35 5.10 21.60
CA LYS A 177 8.73 4.60 21.46
C LYS A 177 9.13 4.44 20.00
N LEU A 178 8.29 3.83 19.16
CA LEU A 178 8.56 3.65 17.74
C LEU A 178 8.72 4.99 17.01
N ASP A 179 7.85 5.95 17.31
CA ASP A 179 7.92 7.30 16.76
C ASP A 179 9.21 8.00 17.15
N LEU A 180 9.60 7.90 18.43
CA LEU A 180 10.87 8.45 18.92
C LEU A 180 12.06 7.83 18.19
N CYS A 181 12.16 6.50 18.13
CA CYS A 181 13.23 5.82 17.40
C CYS A 181 13.29 6.26 15.94
N THR A 182 12.13 6.44 15.30
CA THR A 182 12.06 6.80 13.88
C THR A 182 12.64 8.20 13.60
N VAL A 183 12.55 9.14 14.55
CA VAL A 183 13.07 10.51 14.37
C VAL A 183 14.47 10.72 14.93
N THR A 184 14.90 9.92 15.92
CA THR A 184 16.21 10.07 16.58
C THR A 184 17.29 9.15 16.02
N ALA A 185 16.93 7.97 15.51
CA ALA A 185 17.91 7.02 15.02
C ALA A 185 18.57 7.54 13.74
N ALA A 186 19.90 7.66 13.77
CA ALA A 186 20.68 8.07 12.64
C ALA A 186 20.84 6.92 11.64
N VAL A 187 20.65 7.24 10.36
CA VAL A 187 20.92 6.36 9.22
C VAL A 187 22.08 6.98 8.45
N ASP A 188 23.18 6.25 8.42
CA ASP A 188 24.40 6.59 7.69
C ASP A 188 24.22 6.29 6.20
N TYR A 189 23.50 7.19 5.54
CA TYR A 189 23.23 7.15 4.10
C TYR A 189 23.05 8.58 3.59
N ALA A 190 23.56 8.86 2.40
CA ALA A 190 23.36 10.10 1.68
C ALA A 190 22.45 9.83 0.48
N PRO A 191 21.27 10.48 0.36
CA PRO A 191 20.42 10.32 -0.80
C PRO A 191 21.16 10.73 -2.09
N PRO A 192 21.04 9.95 -3.18
CA PRO A 192 21.57 10.35 -4.48
C PRO A 192 20.78 11.50 -5.14
N PHE A 193 19.61 11.85 -4.62
CA PHE A 193 18.73 12.90 -5.12
C PHE A 193 17.84 13.45 -4.02
N ASP A 194 17.27 14.64 -4.25
CA ASP A 194 16.23 15.20 -3.38
C ASP A 194 15.03 14.23 -3.32
N VAL A 195 14.54 13.97 -2.11
CA VAL A 195 13.34 13.14 -1.88
C VAL A 195 12.07 13.73 -2.48
N ASN A 196 12.11 14.98 -2.97
CA ASN A 196 11.03 15.64 -3.68
C ASN A 196 11.23 15.69 -5.21
N ALA A 197 12.43 15.36 -5.71
CA ALA A 197 12.73 15.40 -7.14
C ALA A 197 11.76 14.53 -7.93
N ASP A 198 11.26 15.03 -9.05
CA ASP A 198 10.53 14.21 -10.01
C ASP A 198 11.50 13.32 -10.81
N PHE A 199 10.96 12.55 -11.76
CA PHE A 199 11.77 11.65 -12.55
C PHE A 199 12.81 12.38 -13.41
N ALA A 200 12.40 13.46 -14.08
CA ALA A 200 13.28 14.25 -14.94
C ALA A 200 14.44 14.87 -14.14
N ASP A 201 14.15 15.48 -12.98
CA ASP A 201 15.17 16.07 -12.12
C ASP A 201 16.17 15.04 -11.59
N ALA A 202 15.66 13.89 -11.12
CA ALA A 202 16.51 12.81 -10.61
C ALA A 202 17.36 12.19 -11.72
N PHE A 203 16.79 12.02 -12.90
CA PHE A 203 17.48 11.50 -14.07
C PHE A 203 18.59 12.46 -14.54
N GLU A 204 18.30 13.75 -14.64
CA GLU A 204 19.30 14.76 -15.01
C GLU A 204 20.43 14.88 -13.98
N THR A 205 20.10 14.75 -12.69
CA THR A 205 21.10 14.69 -11.62
C THR A 205 22.02 13.47 -11.78
N TYR A 206 21.44 12.30 -12.09
CA TYR A 206 22.21 11.09 -12.35
C TYR A 206 23.17 11.24 -13.53
N LEU A 207 22.74 11.82 -14.65
CA LEU A 207 23.61 12.00 -15.82
C LEU A 207 24.80 12.90 -15.52
N LYS A 208 24.57 14.01 -14.79
CA LYS A 208 25.63 14.93 -14.36
C LYS A 208 26.62 14.27 -13.42
N SER A 209 26.19 13.28 -12.65
CA SER A 209 27.09 12.51 -11.78
C SER A 209 28.00 11.52 -12.53
N ARG A 210 27.68 11.26 -13.81
CA ARG A 210 28.39 10.30 -14.68
C ARG A 210 29.32 10.97 -15.69
N SER A 211 29.19 12.29 -15.90
CA SER A 211 30.07 13.11 -16.73
C SER A 211 31.31 13.57 -15.97
#